data_AF-A0AAV1LVQ6-F1
#
_entry.id   AF-A0AAV1LVQ6-F1
#
_cell.length_a   1.000
_cell.length_b   1.000
_cell.length_c   1.000
_cell.angle_alpha   90.00
_cell.angle_beta   90.00
_cell.angle_gamma   90.00
#
_symmetry.space_group_name_H-M   'P 1'
#
loop_
_entity.id
_entity.type
_entity.pdbx_description
1 polymer ?
#
loop_
_entity_poly.entity_id
_entity_poly.type
_entity_poly.pdbx_seq_one_letter_code
_entity_poly.pdbx_strand_id
1 'polypeptide(L)'
;MKLIKQPISLSVSNINIDHSAHKIKHSILLPNTIRCIICGPSNCGKTNVVISLLLHENGLKFQNLYLYSKTNYQPKYRFLREVIKRVPNISFYEFNDNKDVIGPSEALNNSVFIFDDVACENQINIRNYFSMGRHKQIDYFYLSQTYSKIPKQLLRDNGNFIIIFKQDDVNLKHIYEEHVSSDMSWNQFKNICNIVWSKPYNFVCINKDSPLNNGRYRKNFDIFFNLE
;
A
#
# COMPACT_ATOMS: atom_id res chain seq x y z
N MET A 1 26.56 21.35 -13.42
CA MET A 1 26.57 22.00 -12.09
C MET A 1 27.86 21.61 -11.36
N LYS A 2 28.51 22.54 -10.64
CA LYS A 2 29.64 22.24 -9.75
C LYS A 2 29.18 22.47 -8.30
N LEU A 3 29.45 21.50 -7.42
CA LEU A 3 29.20 21.64 -5.99
C LEU A 3 30.32 22.49 -5.38
N ILE A 4 29.97 23.59 -4.70
CA ILE A 4 30.93 24.47 -4.00
C ILE A 4 30.57 24.47 -2.52
N LYS A 5 31.50 24.03 -1.67
CA LYS A 5 31.32 23.97 -0.20
C LYS A 5 31.42 25.38 0.39
N GLN A 6 30.49 25.73 1.28
CA GLN A 6 30.55 26.99 2.02
C GLN A 6 31.65 26.95 3.10
N PRO A 7 32.28 28.09 3.46
CA PRO A 7 33.34 28.13 4.48
C PRO A 7 32.88 27.69 5.88
N ILE A 8 31.59 27.78 6.17
CA ILE A 8 30.99 27.40 7.45
C ILE A 8 30.15 26.13 7.23
N SER A 9 30.29 25.16 8.14
CA SER A 9 29.48 23.94 8.14
C SER A 9 28.63 23.84 9.40
N LEU A 10 27.34 23.56 9.23
CA LEU A 10 26.44 23.18 10.32
C LEU A 10 26.17 21.67 10.24
N SER A 11 26.74 20.89 11.15
CA SER A 11 26.52 19.44 11.19
C SER A 11 25.15 19.11 11.77
N VAL A 12 24.32 18.40 11.01
CA VAL A 12 23.05 17.84 11.49
C VAL A 12 23.31 16.39 11.88
N SER A 13 23.27 16.08 13.17
CA SER A 13 23.31 14.70 13.66
C SER A 13 21.89 14.14 13.77
N ASN A 14 21.71 12.88 13.39
CA ASN A 14 20.45 12.17 13.62
C ASN A 14 20.32 11.87 15.12
N ILE A 15 19.30 12.45 15.76
CA ILE A 15 18.98 12.18 17.16
C ILE A 15 18.02 10.99 17.20
N ASN A 16 18.55 9.78 17.37
CA ASN A 16 17.74 8.57 17.53
C ASN A 16 17.37 8.39 19.01
N ILE A 17 16.22 8.92 19.41
CA ILE A 17 15.71 8.83 20.79
C ILE A 17 15.02 7.47 21.04
N ASP A 18 14.52 6.82 19.99
CA ASP A 18 13.84 5.53 20.09
C ASP A 18 14.85 4.37 20.15
N HIS A 19 15.12 3.87 21.35
CA HIS A 19 15.87 2.64 21.61
C HIS A 19 15.10 1.35 21.30
N SER A 20 13.85 1.43 20.83
CA SER A 20 13.12 0.25 20.43
C SER A 20 13.75 -0.30 19.14
N ALA A 21 14.52 -1.39 19.25
CA ALA A 21 14.92 -2.19 18.11
C ALA A 21 13.71 -2.34 17.20
N HIS A 22 13.79 -1.87 15.95
CA HIS A 22 12.68 -1.90 14.99
C HIS A 22 12.18 -3.35 14.85
N LYS A 23 11.22 -3.73 15.69
CA LYS A 23 10.61 -5.07 15.63
C LYS A 23 9.93 -5.15 14.28
N ILE A 24 10.35 -6.11 13.47
CA ILE A 24 9.70 -6.38 12.20
C ILE A 24 8.29 -6.84 12.54
N LYS A 25 7.28 -6.04 12.15
CA LYS A 25 5.86 -6.32 12.46
C LYS A 25 5.32 -7.42 11.56
N HIS A 26 5.66 -7.35 10.27
CA HIS A 26 5.18 -8.26 9.24
C HIS A 26 6.27 -9.26 8.83
N SER A 27 6.15 -9.88 7.66
CA SER A 27 7.30 -10.59 7.06
C SER A 27 8.31 -9.63 6.45
N ILE A 28 9.52 -10.11 6.20
CA ILE A 28 10.59 -9.34 5.53
C ILE A 28 10.21 -8.87 4.11
N LEU A 29 9.18 -9.47 3.52
CA LEU A 29 8.66 -9.05 2.22
C LEU A 29 7.83 -7.77 2.31
N LEU A 30 7.37 -7.36 3.50
CA LEU A 30 6.45 -6.25 3.68
C LEU A 30 7.09 -5.12 4.51
N PRO A 31 6.76 -3.85 4.23
CA PRO A 31 7.11 -2.74 5.12
C PRO A 31 6.55 -2.95 6.54
N ASN A 32 7.20 -2.37 7.54
CA ASN A 32 6.71 -2.42 8.93
C ASN A 32 5.40 -1.64 9.15
N THR A 33 5.19 -0.58 8.36
CA THR A 33 3.93 0.17 8.31
C THR A 33 3.56 0.35 6.85
N ILE A 34 2.38 -0.11 6.46
CA ILE A 34 1.99 -0.21 5.06
C ILE A 34 0.97 0.87 4.71
N ARG A 35 1.28 1.69 3.71
CA ARG A 35 0.35 2.60 3.04
C ARG A 35 0.22 2.14 1.61
N CYS A 36 -0.64 1.15 1.43
CA CYS A 36 -0.78 0.42 0.19
C CYS A 36 -1.80 1.05 -0.74
N ILE A 37 -1.41 1.19 -2.00
CA ILE A 37 -2.31 1.51 -3.11
C ILE A 37 -2.32 0.30 -4.04
N ILE A 38 -3.50 -0.25 -4.29
CA ILE A 38 -3.70 -1.37 -5.22
C ILE A 38 -4.54 -0.86 -6.39
N CYS A 39 -3.96 -0.85 -7.59
CA CYS A 39 -4.62 -0.37 -8.79
C CYS A 39 -4.70 -1.45 -9.87
N GLY A 40 -5.85 -1.52 -10.54
CA GLY A 40 -6.13 -2.57 -11.52
C GLY A 40 -7.57 -2.57 -11.98
N PRO A 41 -7.88 -2.97 -13.22
CA PRO A 41 -9.26 -3.06 -13.71
C PRO A 41 -10.11 -3.98 -12.84
N SER A 42 -11.43 -3.94 -13.03
CA SER A 42 -12.33 -4.89 -12.35
C SER A 42 -11.90 -6.34 -12.62
N ASN A 43 -12.10 -7.22 -11.64
CA ASN A 43 -11.75 -8.65 -11.68
C ASN A 43 -10.26 -9.00 -11.89
N CYS A 44 -9.33 -8.04 -11.78
CA CYS A 44 -7.89 -8.33 -11.94
C CYS A 44 -7.22 -9.03 -10.73
N GLY A 45 -7.91 -9.16 -9.60
CA GLY A 45 -7.39 -9.84 -8.41
C GLY A 45 -7.07 -8.97 -7.19
N LYS A 46 -7.37 -7.66 -7.20
CA LYS A 46 -7.08 -6.74 -6.08
C LYS A 46 -7.54 -7.27 -4.71
N THR A 47 -8.81 -7.59 -4.58
CA THR A 47 -9.39 -8.13 -3.33
C THR A 47 -8.77 -9.47 -2.95
N ASN A 48 -8.40 -10.30 -3.93
CA ASN A 48 -7.72 -11.58 -3.65
C ASN A 48 -6.35 -11.33 -3.03
N VAL A 49 -5.60 -10.35 -3.53
CA VAL A 49 -4.28 -10.00 -2.96
C VAL A 49 -4.41 -9.58 -1.50
N VAL A 50 -5.37 -8.72 -1.17
CA VAL A 50 -5.59 -8.28 0.22
C VAL A 50 -5.99 -9.46 1.10
N ILE A 51 -6.96 -10.28 0.68
CA ILE A 51 -7.39 -11.45 1.45
C ILE A 51 -6.23 -12.43 1.64
N SER A 52 -5.43 -12.69 0.60
CA SER A 52 -4.24 -13.53 0.72
C SER A 52 -3.25 -12.96 1.73
N LEU A 53 -2.99 -11.65 1.70
CA LEU A 53 -2.12 -11.00 2.69
C LEU A 53 -2.67 -11.09 4.12
N LEU A 54 -3.98 -11.01 4.32
CA LEU A 54 -4.60 -11.13 5.65
C LEU A 54 -4.52 -12.56 6.21
N LEU A 55 -4.64 -13.57 5.35
CA LEU A 55 -4.78 -14.97 5.77
C LEU A 55 -3.46 -15.76 5.75
N HIS A 56 -2.45 -15.29 5.01
CA HIS A 56 -1.19 -16.00 4.86
C HIS A 56 -0.30 -15.87 6.11
N GLU A 57 0.40 -16.94 6.49
CA GLU A 57 1.28 -16.98 7.66
C GLU A 57 2.40 -15.92 7.61
N ASN A 58 2.97 -15.69 6.41
CA ASN A 58 3.97 -14.68 6.11
C ASN A 58 3.36 -13.34 5.64
N GLY A 59 2.07 -13.15 5.86
CA GLY A 59 1.32 -11.96 5.48
C GLY A 59 1.30 -10.90 6.57
N LEU A 60 0.14 -10.26 6.71
CA LEU A 60 -0.09 -9.17 7.65
C LEU A 60 -0.25 -9.69 9.08
N LYS A 61 0.21 -8.88 10.04
CA LYS A 61 0.06 -9.13 11.47
C LYS A 61 -0.74 -7.98 12.04
N PHE A 62 -1.90 -8.28 12.59
CA PHE A 62 -2.86 -7.29 13.05
C PHE A 62 -3.78 -7.90 14.12
N GLN A 63 -4.43 -7.03 14.88
CA GLN A 63 -5.43 -7.39 15.89
C GLN A 63 -6.83 -6.87 15.52
N ASN A 64 -6.89 -5.81 14.69
CA ASN A 64 -8.15 -5.19 14.32
C ASN A 64 -8.19 -5.02 12.80
N LEU A 65 -9.28 -5.45 12.19
CA LEU A 65 -9.55 -5.31 10.77
C LEU A 65 -10.73 -4.35 10.59
N TYR A 66 -10.53 -3.34 9.76
CA TYR A 66 -11.56 -2.39 9.39
C TYR A 66 -11.76 -2.45 7.88
N LEU A 67 -12.99 -2.71 7.44
CA LEU A 67 -13.37 -2.73 6.03
C LEU A 67 -14.37 -1.60 5.77
N TYR A 68 -13.97 -0.61 4.97
CA TYR A 68 -14.89 0.34 4.39
C TYR A 68 -15.09 0.02 2.92
N SER A 69 -16.31 -0.46 2.59
CA SER A 69 -16.67 -0.78 1.22
C SER A 69 -18.16 -0.68 0.97
N LYS A 70 -18.56 -0.09 -0.17
CA LYS A 70 -19.95 -0.08 -0.63
C LYS A 70 -20.44 -1.46 -1.07
N THR A 71 -19.54 -2.40 -1.29
CA THR A 71 -19.83 -3.74 -1.82
C THR A 71 -19.36 -4.86 -0.89
N ASN A 72 -19.36 -4.63 0.43
CA ASN A 72 -18.99 -5.63 1.44
C ASN A 72 -19.90 -6.88 1.49
N TYR A 73 -21.04 -6.87 0.78
CA TYR A 73 -21.91 -8.03 0.61
C TYR A 73 -21.36 -9.07 -0.38
N GLN A 74 -20.32 -8.73 -1.15
CA GLN A 74 -19.72 -9.65 -2.12
C GLN A 74 -19.23 -10.95 -1.45
N PRO A 75 -19.26 -12.10 -2.17
CA PRO A 75 -18.91 -13.40 -1.59
C PRO A 75 -17.54 -13.47 -0.91
N LYS A 76 -16.55 -12.72 -1.42
CA LYS A 76 -15.19 -12.70 -0.87
C LYS A 76 -15.14 -12.07 0.53
N TYR A 77 -15.87 -10.98 0.74
CA TYR A 77 -15.97 -10.34 2.05
C TYR A 77 -16.82 -11.14 3.02
N ARG A 78 -17.87 -11.82 2.53
CA ARG A 78 -18.59 -12.82 3.32
C ARG A 78 -17.67 -13.96 3.78
N PHE A 79 -16.86 -14.51 2.87
CA PHE A 79 -15.87 -15.53 3.23
C PHE A 79 -14.89 -15.01 4.27
N LEU A 80 -14.31 -13.83 4.07
CA LEU A 80 -13.40 -13.20 5.03
C LEU A 80 -14.04 -13.04 6.41
N ARG A 81 -15.29 -12.56 6.46
CA ARG A 81 -16.06 -12.42 7.71
C ARG A 81 -16.17 -13.75 8.46
N GLU A 82 -16.53 -14.82 7.75
CA GLU A 82 -16.69 -16.14 8.37
C GLU A 82 -15.37 -16.75 8.84
N VAL A 83 -14.24 -16.44 8.18
CA VAL A 83 -12.91 -16.84 8.64
C VAL A 83 -12.50 -16.05 9.88
N ILE A 84 -12.58 -14.72 9.84
CA ILE A 84 -12.12 -13.86 10.94
C ILE A 84 -12.91 -14.10 12.23
N LYS A 85 -14.23 -14.35 12.14
CA LYS A 85 -15.06 -14.72 13.31
C LYS A 85 -14.56 -15.95 14.07
N ARG A 86 -13.82 -16.85 13.41
CA ARG A 86 -13.27 -18.08 14.02
C ARG A 86 -11.90 -17.88 14.63
N VAL A 87 -11.26 -16.72 14.40
CA VAL A 87 -9.94 -16.42 14.94
C VAL A 87 -10.10 -15.63 16.24
N PRO A 88 -9.68 -16.18 17.39
CA PRO A 88 -9.78 -15.46 18.66
C PRO A 88 -8.90 -14.21 18.65
N ASN A 89 -9.32 -13.18 19.39
CA ASN A 89 -8.57 -11.93 19.58
C ASN A 89 -8.33 -11.10 18.30
N ILE A 90 -9.09 -11.35 17.23
CA ILE A 90 -9.17 -10.44 16.08
C ILE A 90 -10.55 -9.80 16.05
N SER A 91 -10.58 -8.46 16.05
CA SER A 91 -11.81 -7.69 15.88
C SER A 91 -12.03 -7.37 14.40
N PHE A 92 -13.27 -7.45 13.93
CA PHE A 92 -13.64 -7.07 12.55
C PHE A 92 -14.76 -6.05 12.55
N TYR A 93 -14.51 -4.90 11.93
CA TYR A 93 -15.42 -3.77 11.82
C TYR A 93 -15.70 -3.47 10.36
N GLU A 94 -16.97 -3.27 10.01
CA GLU A 94 -17.40 -3.04 8.64
C GLU A 94 -18.20 -1.74 8.54
N PHE A 95 -17.90 -0.95 7.53
CA PHE A 95 -18.56 0.32 7.24
C PHE A 95 -19.06 0.32 5.80
N ASN A 96 -20.30 0.79 5.62
CA ASN A 96 -20.94 0.95 4.31
C ASN A 96 -21.19 2.43 3.98
N ASP A 97 -21.16 3.31 4.97
CA ASP A 97 -21.29 4.74 4.80
C ASP A 97 -20.03 5.44 5.30
N ASN A 98 -19.67 6.54 4.63
CA ASN A 98 -18.51 7.34 5.00
C ASN A 98 -18.68 7.98 6.38
N LYS A 99 -19.92 8.30 6.76
CA LYS A 99 -20.24 8.93 8.05
C LYS A 99 -19.90 8.04 9.24
N ASP A 100 -19.91 6.73 9.04
CA ASP A 100 -19.64 5.74 10.08
C ASP A 100 -18.14 5.42 10.20
N VAL A 101 -17.34 5.82 9.21
CA VAL A 101 -15.90 5.56 9.20
C VAL A 101 -15.26 6.40 10.28
N ILE A 102 -14.73 5.73 11.30
CA ILE A 102 -14.00 6.39 12.41
C ILE A 102 -12.77 7.13 11.90
N GLY A 103 -12.26 8.09 12.66
CA GLY A 103 -11.00 8.77 12.35
C GLY A 103 -9.75 7.96 12.77
N PRO A 104 -8.55 8.31 12.26
CA PRO A 104 -7.29 7.65 12.66
C PRO A 104 -7.00 7.76 14.18
N SER A 105 -7.44 8.85 14.82
CA SER A 105 -7.32 9.08 16.26
C SER A 105 -8.17 8.13 17.10
N GLU A 106 -9.22 7.56 16.53
CA GLU A 106 -10.13 6.62 17.19
C GLU A 106 -9.79 5.16 16.88
N ALA A 107 -9.11 4.92 15.75
CA ALA A 107 -8.63 3.59 15.38
C ALA A 107 -7.70 2.99 16.45
N LEU A 108 -7.88 1.69 16.70
CA LEU A 108 -7.05 0.92 17.62
C LEU A 108 -5.62 0.73 17.05
N ASN A 109 -4.66 0.42 17.91
CA ASN A 109 -3.31 0.06 17.47
C ASN A 109 -3.30 -1.31 16.76
N ASN A 110 -2.24 -1.59 16.00
CA ASN A 110 -2.07 -2.86 15.26
C ASN A 110 -3.27 -3.18 14.35
N SER A 111 -3.76 -2.17 13.65
CA SER A 111 -4.95 -2.28 12.80
C SER A 111 -4.60 -2.35 11.33
N VAL A 112 -5.46 -3.00 10.54
CA VAL A 112 -5.48 -2.93 9.08
C VAL A 112 -6.79 -2.30 8.64
N PHE A 113 -6.69 -1.25 7.81
CA PHE A 113 -7.82 -0.59 7.18
C PHE A 113 -7.84 -0.88 5.68
N ILE A 114 -8.98 -1.31 5.18
CA ILE A 114 -9.22 -1.59 3.75
C ILE A 114 -10.29 -0.63 3.25
N PHE A 115 -9.92 0.13 2.23
CA PHE A 115 -10.80 1.02 1.48
C PHE A 115 -11.01 0.40 0.10
N ASP A 116 -12.16 -0.23 -0.12
CA ASP A 116 -12.47 -0.88 -1.41
C ASP A 116 -13.78 -0.36 -2.01
N ASP A 117 -13.74 -0.02 -3.28
CA ASP A 117 -14.89 0.53 -4.02
C ASP A 117 -15.44 1.84 -3.42
N VAL A 118 -14.54 2.69 -2.92
CA VAL A 118 -14.89 3.99 -2.30
C VAL A 118 -14.29 5.18 -3.05
N ALA A 119 -13.84 4.99 -4.29
CA ALA A 119 -13.19 6.06 -5.07
C ALA A 119 -14.11 7.26 -5.37
N CYS A 120 -15.42 7.05 -5.40
CA CYS A 120 -16.42 8.11 -5.61
C CYS A 120 -16.90 8.78 -4.32
N GLU A 121 -16.45 8.31 -3.15
CA GLU A 121 -16.87 8.82 -1.85
C GLU A 121 -16.06 10.06 -1.44
N ASN A 122 -16.50 10.76 -0.39
CA ASN A 122 -15.70 11.85 0.18
C ASN A 122 -14.39 11.31 0.78
N GLN A 123 -13.27 11.75 0.22
CA GLN A 123 -11.93 11.25 0.55
C GLN A 123 -11.28 11.93 1.76
N ILE A 124 -11.91 12.91 2.41
CA ILE A 124 -11.27 13.71 3.48
C ILE A 124 -10.82 12.82 4.64
N ASN A 125 -11.70 11.95 5.15
CA ASN A 125 -11.33 11.07 6.27
C ASN A 125 -10.25 10.05 5.85
N ILE A 126 -10.35 9.50 4.63
CA ILE A 126 -9.35 8.58 4.07
C ILE A 126 -7.98 9.27 3.94
N ARG A 127 -7.93 10.54 3.54
CA ARG A 127 -6.69 11.32 3.49
C ARG A 127 -6.03 11.46 4.86
N ASN A 128 -6.82 11.65 5.92
CA ASN A 128 -6.31 11.75 7.28
C ASN A 128 -5.62 10.46 7.73
N TYR A 129 -6.10 9.30 7.28
CA TYR A 129 -5.44 8.02 7.54
C TYR A 129 -4.02 7.94 6.95
N PHE A 130 -3.82 8.41 5.71
CA PHE A 130 -2.52 8.37 5.05
C PHE A 130 -1.52 9.41 5.58
N SER A 131 -1.99 10.49 6.23
CA SER A 131 -1.13 11.51 6.84
C SER A 131 -0.83 11.23 8.31
N MET A 132 -1.82 10.81 9.12
CA MET A 132 -1.71 10.73 10.59
C MET A 132 -1.49 9.31 11.12
N GLY A 133 -1.74 8.28 10.30
CA GLY A 133 -1.74 6.88 10.73
C GLY A 133 -0.42 6.30 11.24
N ARG A 134 0.70 6.95 10.90
CA ARG A 134 2.05 6.44 11.13
C ARG A 134 2.35 6.17 12.62
N HIS A 135 1.77 6.96 13.52
CA HIS A 135 2.06 6.89 14.95
C HIS A 135 1.40 5.70 15.67
N LYS A 136 0.40 5.04 15.06
CA LYS A 136 -0.37 3.95 15.68
C LYS A 136 -0.10 2.56 15.08
N GLN A 137 0.92 2.44 14.22
CA GLN A 137 1.25 1.18 13.51
C GLN A 137 0.05 0.61 12.73
N ILE A 138 -0.74 1.50 12.12
CA ILE A 138 -1.91 1.12 11.33
C ILE A 138 -1.49 0.98 9.87
N ASP A 139 -1.90 -0.12 9.25
CA ASP A 139 -1.72 -0.38 7.83
C ASP A 139 -2.98 0.00 7.05
N TYR A 140 -2.79 0.55 5.85
CA TYR A 140 -3.84 1.03 4.97
C TYR A 140 -3.75 0.37 3.62
N PHE A 141 -4.89 -0.04 3.07
CA PHE A 141 -5.01 -0.59 1.73
C PHE A 141 -6.11 0.15 0.99
N TYR A 142 -5.73 0.93 -0.02
CA TYR A 142 -6.66 1.61 -0.91
C TYR A 142 -6.75 0.90 -2.25
N LEU A 143 -7.91 0.34 -2.55
CA LEU A 143 -8.16 -0.42 -3.78
C LEU A 143 -8.91 0.49 -4.75
N SER A 144 -8.34 0.69 -5.93
CA SER A 144 -8.97 1.48 -6.99
C SER A 144 -8.90 0.77 -8.33
N GLN A 145 -9.88 1.05 -9.18
CA GLN A 145 -9.83 0.63 -10.58
C GLN A 145 -8.92 1.54 -11.41
N THR A 146 -8.95 2.83 -11.12
CA THR A 146 -8.27 3.87 -11.88
C THR A 146 -7.33 4.63 -10.96
N TYR A 147 -6.04 4.65 -11.30
CA TYR A 147 -5.01 5.30 -10.48
C TYR A 147 -5.19 6.83 -10.43
N SER A 148 -5.50 7.46 -11.57
CA SER A 148 -5.68 8.91 -11.66
C SER A 148 -6.84 9.46 -10.82
N LYS A 149 -7.84 8.63 -10.50
CA LYS A 149 -8.97 9.00 -9.61
C LYS A 149 -8.58 9.07 -8.13
N ILE A 150 -7.47 8.46 -7.74
CA ILE A 150 -6.98 8.54 -6.37
C ILE A 150 -6.44 9.96 -6.16
N PRO A 151 -6.87 10.68 -5.11
CA PRO A 151 -6.29 11.99 -4.79
C PRO A 151 -4.77 11.90 -4.67
N LYS A 152 -4.07 12.83 -5.33
CA LYS A 152 -2.60 12.85 -5.29
C LYS A 152 -2.11 13.22 -3.88
N GLN A 153 -2.52 14.41 -3.45
CA GLN A 153 -2.10 14.98 -2.18
C GLN A 153 -2.56 14.09 -1.03
N LEU A 154 -1.65 13.82 -0.11
CA LEU A 154 -1.82 13.00 1.09
C LEU A 154 -2.06 11.51 0.87
N LEU A 155 -2.46 11.06 -0.33
CA LEU A 155 -2.77 9.66 -0.63
C LEU A 155 -1.68 9.04 -1.50
N ARG A 156 -1.64 9.36 -2.80
CA ARG A 156 -0.62 8.82 -3.73
C ARG A 156 0.80 9.15 -3.29
N ASP A 157 1.06 10.41 -2.94
CA ASP A 157 2.40 10.86 -2.52
C ASP A 157 2.89 10.11 -1.27
N ASN A 158 1.97 9.69 -0.41
CA ASN A 158 2.23 8.97 0.83
C ASN A 158 2.19 7.44 0.67
N GLY A 159 1.92 6.89 -0.52
CA GLY A 159 2.03 5.45 -0.74
C GLY A 159 3.49 5.00 -0.60
N ASN A 160 3.75 3.98 0.21
CA ASN A 160 5.06 3.32 0.28
C ASN A 160 5.05 1.90 -0.31
N PHE A 161 3.87 1.33 -0.55
CA PHE A 161 3.72 -0.02 -1.08
C PHE A 161 2.66 -0.02 -2.19
N ILE A 162 3.07 -0.17 -3.45
CA ILE A 162 2.17 0.03 -4.59
C ILE A 162 2.04 -1.29 -5.34
N ILE A 163 0.80 -1.75 -5.53
CA ILE A 163 0.50 -2.98 -6.27
C ILE A 163 -0.24 -2.60 -7.55
N ILE A 164 0.33 -2.98 -8.68
CA ILE A 164 -0.11 -2.53 -10.00
C ILE A 164 -0.40 -3.76 -10.85
N PHE A 165 -1.69 -4.03 -11.03
CA PHE A 165 -2.15 -4.89 -12.11
C PHE A 165 -2.16 -4.12 -13.43
N LYS A 166 -2.26 -4.84 -14.55
CA LYS A 166 -2.30 -4.27 -15.90
C LYS A 166 -3.14 -3.00 -15.99
N GLN A 167 -2.52 -1.89 -16.41
CA GLN A 167 -3.13 -0.58 -16.59
C GLN A 167 -3.19 -0.18 -18.07
N ASP A 168 -4.00 0.83 -18.38
CA ASP A 168 -3.82 1.60 -19.61
C ASP A 168 -2.55 2.47 -19.54
N ASP A 169 -2.10 2.97 -20.70
CA ASP A 169 -0.88 3.75 -20.81
C ASP A 169 -0.93 5.07 -20.02
N VAL A 170 -2.12 5.68 -19.87
CA VAL A 170 -2.31 6.96 -19.17
C VAL A 170 -2.10 6.78 -17.66
N ASN A 171 -2.80 5.83 -17.05
CA ASN A 171 -2.64 5.50 -15.63
C ASN A 171 -1.21 5.02 -15.36
N LEU A 172 -0.64 4.21 -16.25
CA LEU A 172 0.74 3.73 -16.10
C LEU A 172 1.74 4.89 -16.14
N LYS A 173 1.51 5.90 -16.99
CA LYS A 173 2.38 7.08 -17.08
C LYS A 173 2.35 7.90 -15.80
N HIS A 174 1.17 8.12 -15.21
CA HIS A 174 1.07 8.79 -13.92
C HIS A 174 1.80 8.06 -12.80
N ILE A 175 1.67 6.72 -12.74
CA ILE A 175 2.41 5.91 -11.77
C ILE A 175 3.92 6.06 -11.98
N TYR A 176 4.37 6.04 -13.24
CA TYR A 176 5.78 6.22 -13.56
C TYR A 176 6.31 7.57 -13.09
N GLU A 177 5.62 8.66 -13.44
CA GLU A 177 6.04 10.02 -13.08
C GLU A 177 6.13 10.21 -11.57
N GLU A 178 5.19 9.63 -10.81
CA GLU A 178 5.07 9.84 -9.37
C GLU A 178 5.93 8.89 -8.52
N HIS A 179 6.28 7.71 -9.04
CA HIS A 179 6.88 6.64 -8.22
C HIS A 179 8.09 5.93 -8.82
N VAL A 180 8.44 6.19 -10.09
CA VAL A 180 9.46 5.40 -10.82
C VAL A 180 10.46 6.26 -11.59
N SER A 181 10.08 7.48 -11.98
CA SER A 181 10.86 8.34 -12.88
C SER A 181 12.28 8.68 -12.40
N SER A 182 12.53 8.62 -11.08
CA SER A 182 13.87 8.79 -10.49
C SER A 182 14.78 7.58 -10.64
N ASP A 183 14.21 6.40 -10.89
CA ASP A 183 14.87 5.12 -10.69
C ASP A 183 15.19 4.42 -12.02
N MET A 184 14.36 4.62 -13.05
CA MET A 184 14.56 4.05 -14.39
C MET A 184 13.83 4.85 -15.46
N SER A 185 14.16 4.59 -16.74
CA SER A 185 13.44 5.17 -17.87
C SER A 185 12.04 4.59 -18.05
N TRP A 186 11.18 5.34 -18.72
CA TRP A 186 9.81 4.91 -19.06
C TRP A 186 9.77 3.58 -19.82
N ASN A 187 10.70 3.39 -20.77
CA ASN A 187 10.76 2.16 -21.57
C ASN A 187 11.16 0.95 -20.72
N GLN A 188 12.12 1.11 -19.81
CA GLN A 188 12.50 0.05 -18.86
C GLN A 188 11.32 -0.33 -17.97
N PHE A 189 10.59 0.66 -17.45
CA PHE A 189 9.42 0.40 -16.61
C PHE A 189 8.29 -0.29 -17.39
N LYS A 190 8.00 0.12 -18.63
CA LYS A 190 7.05 -0.60 -19.50
C LYS A 190 7.47 -2.05 -19.72
N ASN A 191 8.76 -2.31 -19.96
CA ASN A 191 9.26 -3.67 -20.15
C ASN A 191 9.06 -4.55 -18.91
N ILE A 192 9.35 -4.02 -17.72
CA ILE A 192 9.06 -4.69 -16.45
C ILE A 192 7.57 -5.04 -16.36
N CYS A 193 6.70 -4.07 -16.60
CA CYS A 193 5.26 -4.27 -16.55
C CYS A 193 4.80 -5.35 -17.54
N ASN A 194 5.29 -5.33 -18.79
CA ASN A 194 4.96 -6.31 -19.82
C ASN A 194 5.39 -7.74 -19.44
N ILE A 195 6.60 -7.90 -18.88
CA ILE A 195 7.11 -9.19 -18.39
C ILE A 195 6.19 -9.73 -17.28
N VAL A 196 5.86 -8.88 -16.31
CA VAL A 196 5.03 -9.29 -15.16
C VAL A 196 3.61 -9.65 -15.58
N TRP A 197 2.97 -8.80 -16.38
CA TRP A 197 1.57 -8.95 -16.81
C TRP A 197 1.38 -9.94 -17.98
N SER A 198 2.44 -10.61 -18.42
CA SER A 198 2.37 -11.72 -19.38
C SER A 198 1.51 -12.90 -18.89
N LYS A 199 1.35 -13.04 -17.57
CA LYS A 199 0.47 -14.06 -16.96
C LYS A 199 -0.70 -13.38 -16.23
N PRO A 200 -1.92 -13.95 -16.29
CA PRO A 200 -3.07 -13.45 -15.54
C PRO A 200 -2.79 -13.36 -14.03
N TYR A 201 -3.41 -12.37 -13.37
CA TYR A 201 -3.34 -12.13 -11.93
C TYR A 201 -1.95 -11.79 -11.36
N ASN A 202 -0.90 -11.77 -12.17
CA ASN A 202 0.37 -11.19 -11.75
C ASN A 202 0.27 -9.66 -11.64
N PHE A 203 1.04 -9.11 -10.72
CA PHE A 203 1.11 -7.68 -10.48
C PHE A 203 2.55 -7.23 -10.27
N VAL A 204 2.83 -5.98 -10.63
CA VAL A 204 4.06 -5.31 -10.25
C VAL A 204 3.87 -4.79 -8.83
N CYS A 205 4.81 -5.06 -7.95
CA CYS A 205 4.86 -4.45 -6.63
C CYS A 205 6.03 -3.47 -6.57
N ILE A 206 5.77 -2.27 -6.06
CA ILE A 206 6.78 -1.24 -5.77
C ILE A 206 6.83 -1.06 -4.27
N ASN A 207 7.91 -1.52 -3.64
CA ASN A 207 8.19 -1.32 -2.23
C ASN A 207 9.22 -0.20 -2.08
N LYS A 208 8.76 1.02 -1.74
CA LYS A 208 9.62 2.20 -1.63
C LYS A 208 10.55 2.18 -0.41
N ASP A 209 10.26 1.32 0.56
CA ASP A 209 11.09 1.13 1.75
C ASP A 209 12.24 0.14 1.48
N SER A 210 12.23 -0.54 0.32
CA SER A 210 13.33 -1.41 -0.12
C SER A 210 14.39 -0.65 -0.96
N PRO A 211 15.67 -1.04 -0.87
CA PRO A 211 16.70 -0.53 -1.77
C PRO A 211 16.40 -0.84 -3.24
N LEU A 212 16.88 0.02 -4.14
CA LEU A 212 16.60 -0.05 -5.59
C LEU A 212 16.84 -1.45 -6.17
N ASN A 213 18.02 -2.00 -5.93
CA ASN A 213 18.46 -3.30 -6.44
C ASN A 213 18.26 -4.45 -5.46
N ASN A 214 17.46 -4.25 -4.41
CA ASN A 214 17.15 -5.27 -3.42
C ASN A 214 15.68 -5.20 -3.02
N GLY A 215 14.79 -5.53 -3.95
CA GLY A 215 13.37 -5.66 -3.66
C GLY A 215 12.54 -4.39 -3.83
N ARG A 216 13.02 -3.31 -4.45
CA ARG A 216 12.14 -2.16 -4.74
C ARG A 216 11.07 -2.49 -5.77
N TYR A 217 11.46 -3.08 -6.90
CA TYR A 217 10.54 -3.45 -7.98
C TYR A 217 10.42 -4.97 -8.04
N ARG A 218 9.19 -5.48 -7.91
CA ARG A 218 8.93 -6.91 -7.81
C ARG A 218 7.86 -7.37 -8.79
N LYS A 219 8.03 -8.60 -9.26
CA LYS A 219 6.96 -9.44 -9.77
C LYS A 219 6.30 -10.12 -8.57
N ASN A 220 5.02 -9.87 -8.38
CA ASN A 220 4.28 -10.30 -7.20
C ASN A 220 4.95 -9.77 -5.91
N PHE A 221 5.24 -10.61 -4.91
CA PHE A 221 5.79 -10.14 -3.63
C PHE A 221 7.27 -10.47 -3.42
N ASP A 222 7.78 -11.48 -4.10
CA ASP A 222 8.97 -12.24 -3.72
C ASP A 222 10.05 -12.31 -4.80
N ILE A 223 9.72 -12.04 -6.06
CA ILE A 223 10.69 -12.00 -7.16
C ILE A 223 10.98 -10.54 -7.52
N PHE A 224 12.22 -10.08 -7.46
CA PHE A 224 12.57 -8.68 -7.72
C PHE A 224 13.47 -8.49 -8.95
N PHE A 225 13.41 -7.28 -9.52
CA PHE A 225 14.25 -6.86 -10.63
C PHE A 225 15.50 -6.18 -10.08
N ASN A 226 16.68 -6.55 -10.59
CA ASN A 226 17.91 -5.80 -10.41
C ASN A 226 18.07 -4.83 -11.59
N LEU A 227 18.36 -3.55 -11.31
CA LEU A 227 18.42 -2.46 -12.29
C LEU A 227 19.84 -1.94 -12.53
N GLU A 228 20.84 -2.57 -11.92
CA GLU A 228 22.25 -2.44 -12.28
C GLU A 228 22.55 -2.87 -13.72
#